data_AF-A0A3L9Y6R9-F1
#
_entry.id   AF-A0A3L9Y6R9-F1
#
_cell.length_a   1.000
_cell.length_b   1.000
_cell.length_c   1.000
_cell.angle_alpha   90.00
_cell.angle_beta   90.00
_cell.angle_gamma   90.00
#
_symmetry.space_group_name_H-M   'P 1'
#
loop_
_entity.id
_entity.type
_entity.pdbx_description
1 polymer ?
#
loop_
_entity_poly.entity_id
_entity_poly.type
_entity_poly.pdbx_seq_one_letter_code
_entity_poly.pdbx_strand_id
1 'polypeptide(L)'
;MRESYSKQVSPEGETATNALDFDVQIFISSGMPEGVLRSLFRQALDEGAKRVRFVVRGFEPQKVGELLKKLRMLLPDPYKDDVLVEVDPNAFRAYNVTEVPVYLVKNKDKWYSVKGTVSIDGARERARKGGNYKAGELYAIAEPDILSVIEERSKKYDWEGAFARARSRAAQNLKPNFDLPTVVQDSTDYFVPTFTVPEDVTGPGPDGKGTVVLAKEGQTFRLLDHTKLQVPVIAVDATDERQVRLVQSWLRRPEYKAADVFIVGSTIQSPGGGVAMEELVRKFNRPVFPLFKRLGDRFGIQAVPAIVEQDGDRLRIRYFNPQTKG
;
A
#
# COMPACT_ATOMS: atom_id res chain seq x y z
N MET A 1 -19.47 -0.29 -52.39
CA MET A 1 -19.45 -1.17 -51.20
C MET A 1 -18.01 -1.55 -50.91
N ARG A 2 -17.39 -0.92 -49.91
CA ARG A 2 -16.18 -1.37 -49.18
C ARG A 2 -15.99 -0.38 -48.03
N GLU A 3 -16.81 -0.62 -47.02
CA GLU A 3 -16.69 -0.09 -45.68
C GLU A 3 -15.62 -0.90 -44.92
N SER A 4 -15.21 -0.41 -43.75
CA SER A 4 -14.39 -1.07 -42.70
C SER A 4 -12.90 -0.65 -42.63
N TYR A 5 -12.28 -0.33 -41.48
CA TYR A 5 -12.60 -0.50 -40.06
C TYR A 5 -12.07 0.70 -39.24
N SER A 6 -12.94 1.38 -38.49
CA SER A 6 -12.56 2.25 -37.35
C SER A 6 -12.50 1.37 -36.09
N LYS A 7 -11.32 0.90 -35.70
CA LYS A 7 -11.14 0.15 -34.44
C LYS A 7 -11.43 1.08 -33.26
N GLN A 8 -12.40 0.71 -32.41
CA GLN A 8 -12.62 1.32 -31.09
C GLN A 8 -11.41 1.03 -30.20
N VAL A 9 -10.94 2.05 -29.50
CA VAL A 9 -9.74 1.98 -28.65
C VAL A 9 -10.12 2.49 -27.26
N SER A 10 -10.70 1.63 -26.41
CA SER A 10 -11.02 1.96 -25.00
C SER A 10 -9.86 1.60 -24.08
N PRO A 11 -9.70 2.22 -22.89
CA PRO A 11 -8.78 1.75 -21.86
C PRO A 11 -9.20 0.37 -21.35
N GLU A 12 -8.54 -0.67 -21.84
CA GLU A 12 -8.65 -2.03 -21.30
C GLU A 12 -7.63 -2.17 -20.17
N GLY A 13 -8.11 -2.27 -18.92
CA GLY A 13 -7.23 -2.47 -17.76
C GLY A 13 -7.73 -2.00 -16.39
N GLU A 14 -9.02 -1.74 -16.18
CA GLU A 14 -9.52 -1.36 -14.85
C GLU A 14 -9.60 -2.56 -13.90
N THR A 15 -8.52 -2.88 -13.20
CA THR A 15 -8.65 -3.47 -11.86
C THR A 15 -9.12 -2.38 -10.89
N ALA A 16 -10.28 -2.63 -10.27
CA ALA A 16 -10.99 -1.73 -9.38
C ALA A 16 -10.10 -1.10 -8.29
N THR A 17 -9.70 0.15 -8.51
CA THR A 17 -9.18 1.05 -7.47
C THR A 17 -9.54 2.47 -7.87
N ASN A 18 -10.56 3.04 -7.20
CA ASN A 18 -11.04 4.42 -7.31
C ASN A 18 -10.95 5.04 -8.72
N ALA A 19 -11.98 4.86 -9.54
CA ALA A 19 -12.08 5.48 -10.87
C ALA A 19 -11.91 7.01 -10.78
N LEU A 20 -10.69 7.48 -11.00
CA LEU A 20 -10.42 8.86 -11.34
C LEU A 20 -11.03 9.07 -12.74
N ASP A 21 -12.03 9.94 -12.85
CA ASP A 21 -12.70 10.28 -14.11
C ASP A 21 -11.77 11.16 -14.96
N PHE A 22 -10.78 10.54 -15.61
CA PHE A 22 -9.92 11.21 -16.58
C PHE A 22 -10.56 11.14 -17.97
N ASP A 23 -10.43 12.23 -18.73
CA ASP A 23 -10.92 12.33 -20.11
C ASP A 23 -9.78 12.47 -21.13
N VAL A 24 -8.54 12.55 -20.65
CA VAL A 24 -7.33 12.54 -21.46
C VAL A 24 -6.28 11.62 -20.83
N GLN A 25 -5.73 10.73 -21.63
CA GLN A 25 -4.58 9.90 -21.28
C GLN A 25 -3.42 10.18 -22.24
N ILE A 26 -2.26 10.51 -21.70
CA ILE A 26 -1.08 10.91 -22.48
C ILE A 26 0.08 9.97 -22.18
N PHE A 27 0.47 9.20 -23.19
CA PHE A 27 1.68 8.38 -23.17
C PHE A 27 2.88 9.30 -23.35
N ILE A 28 3.77 9.29 -22.37
CA ILE A 28 4.99 10.10 -22.35
C ILE A 28 6.20 9.21 -22.07
N SER A 29 7.40 9.77 -22.24
CA SER A 29 8.64 9.12 -21.84
C SER A 29 9.60 10.12 -21.23
N SER A 30 10.45 9.63 -20.34
CA SER A 30 11.59 10.39 -19.80
C SER A 30 12.64 10.80 -20.83
N GLY A 31 12.56 10.25 -22.06
CA GLY A 31 13.39 10.62 -23.21
C GLY A 31 12.86 11.81 -24.02
N MET A 32 11.65 12.28 -23.75
CA MET A 32 11.12 13.50 -24.38
C MET A 32 11.89 14.74 -23.90
N PRO A 33 12.02 15.80 -24.74
CA PRO A 33 12.66 17.04 -24.31
C PRO A 33 11.97 17.64 -23.08
N GLU A 34 12.76 18.09 -22.10
CA GLU A 34 12.22 18.62 -20.84
C GLU A 34 11.23 19.78 -21.06
N GLY A 35 11.48 20.65 -22.03
CA GLY A 35 10.58 21.76 -22.36
C GLY A 35 9.18 21.29 -22.80
N VAL A 36 9.11 20.17 -23.52
CA VAL A 36 7.84 19.55 -23.94
C VAL A 36 7.11 18.99 -22.73
N LEU A 37 7.80 18.22 -21.88
CA LEU A 37 7.22 17.65 -20.66
C LEU A 37 6.74 18.73 -19.67
N ARG A 38 7.54 19.77 -19.43
CA ARG A 38 7.17 20.93 -18.60
C ARG A 38 5.92 21.63 -19.14
N SER A 39 5.84 21.79 -20.46
CA SER A 39 4.67 22.38 -21.11
C SER A 39 3.41 21.54 -20.93
N LEU A 40 3.51 20.21 -21.10
CA LEU A 40 2.37 19.30 -20.92
C LEU A 40 1.88 19.25 -19.47
N PHE A 41 2.80 19.20 -18.51
CA PHE A 41 2.44 19.23 -17.10
C PHE A 41 1.79 20.55 -16.69
N ARG A 42 2.27 21.69 -17.19
CA ARG A 42 1.61 22.97 -16.96
C ARG A 42 0.19 22.98 -17.54
N GLN A 43 0.01 22.53 -18.78
CA GLN A 43 -1.31 22.47 -19.42
C GLN A 43 -2.28 21.55 -18.64
N ALA A 44 -1.79 20.39 -18.15
CA ALA A 44 -2.61 19.49 -17.35
C ALA A 44 -3.05 20.12 -16.01
N LEU A 45 -2.19 20.92 -15.38
CA LEU A 45 -2.54 21.67 -14.17
C LEU A 45 -3.62 22.72 -14.47
N ASP A 46 -3.46 23.47 -15.56
CA ASP A 46 -4.40 24.52 -15.98
C ASP A 46 -5.80 23.94 -16.31
N GLU A 47 -5.87 22.74 -16.88
CA GLU A 47 -7.13 22.07 -17.25
C GLU A 47 -7.83 21.33 -16.09
N GLY A 48 -7.19 21.27 -14.92
CA GLY A 48 -7.62 20.46 -13.78
C GLY A 48 -6.92 19.11 -13.75
N ALA A 49 -5.87 19.04 -12.94
CA ALA A 49 -4.84 18.02 -12.97
C ALA A 49 -5.31 16.56 -12.79
N LYS A 50 -6.50 16.34 -12.24
CA LYS A 50 -7.14 15.01 -12.10
C LYS A 50 -7.84 14.49 -13.37
N ARG A 51 -8.01 15.34 -14.40
CA ARG A 51 -8.65 14.98 -15.67
C ARG A 51 -7.68 14.42 -16.70
N VAL A 52 -6.37 14.63 -16.48
CA VAL A 52 -5.30 14.22 -17.39
C VAL A 52 -4.41 13.19 -16.70
N ARG A 53 -4.36 11.99 -17.26
CA ARG A 53 -3.49 10.89 -16.83
C ARG A 53 -2.26 10.83 -17.71
N PHE A 54 -1.07 10.90 -17.12
CA PHE A 54 0.19 10.62 -17.83
C PHE A 54 0.62 9.18 -17.59
N VAL A 55 1.06 8.51 -18.66
CA VAL A 55 1.43 7.10 -18.62
C VAL A 55 2.85 6.94 -19.13
N VAL A 56 3.69 6.27 -18.34
CA VAL A 56 5.05 5.85 -18.71
C VAL A 56 5.13 4.33 -18.82
N ARG A 57 6.00 3.83 -19.70
CA ARG A 57 6.03 2.40 -20.04
C ARG A 57 6.63 1.54 -18.93
N GLY A 58 7.53 2.11 -18.15
CA GLY A 58 8.28 1.37 -17.17
C GLY A 58 9.33 2.24 -16.50
N PHE A 59 10.32 1.58 -15.93
CA PHE A 59 11.46 2.22 -15.27
C PHE A 59 12.65 1.26 -15.28
N GLU A 60 13.85 1.80 -15.17
CA GLU A 60 15.01 0.96 -14.92
C GLU A 60 14.88 0.28 -13.55
N PRO A 61 15.22 -1.01 -13.42
CA PRO A 61 15.14 -1.72 -12.16
C PRO A 61 15.82 -0.99 -11.00
N GLN A 62 15.17 -1.00 -9.83
CA GLN A 62 15.62 -0.29 -8.62
C GLN A 62 15.67 1.25 -8.74
N LYS A 63 15.33 1.83 -9.90
CA LYS A 63 15.40 3.27 -10.17
C LYS A 63 14.04 3.92 -10.40
N VAL A 64 12.96 3.32 -9.89
CA VAL A 64 11.62 3.94 -9.94
C VAL A 64 11.61 5.31 -9.26
N GLY A 65 12.31 5.45 -8.13
CA GLY A 65 12.43 6.73 -7.42
C GLY A 65 13.16 7.80 -8.22
N GLU A 66 14.17 7.43 -9.01
CA GLU A 66 14.89 8.36 -9.89
C GLU A 66 14.01 8.86 -11.03
N LEU A 67 13.25 7.96 -11.68
CA LEU A 67 12.29 8.34 -12.71
C LEU A 67 11.24 9.31 -12.16
N LEU A 68 10.61 8.95 -11.02
CA LEU A 68 9.58 9.78 -10.41
C LEU A 68 10.13 11.13 -9.95
N LYS A 69 11.34 11.15 -9.37
CA LYS A 69 12.03 12.40 -9.01
C LYS A 69 12.27 13.26 -10.26
N LYS A 70 12.79 12.68 -11.34
CA LYS A 70 13.03 13.39 -12.60
C LYS A 70 11.74 14.03 -13.12
N LEU A 71 10.64 13.29 -13.18
CA LEU A 71 9.35 13.80 -13.66
C LEU A 71 8.77 14.87 -12.73
N ARG A 72 8.83 14.68 -11.41
CA ARG A 72 8.35 15.68 -10.44
C ARG A 72 9.10 17.00 -10.53
N MET A 73 10.41 16.99 -10.79
CA MET A 73 11.22 18.20 -10.99
C MET A 73 10.85 18.99 -12.26
N LEU A 74 9.99 18.44 -13.13
CA LEU A 74 9.43 19.14 -14.29
C LEU A 74 8.11 19.84 -13.98
N LEU A 75 7.49 19.55 -12.83
CA LEU A 75 6.29 20.25 -12.36
C LEU A 75 6.64 21.68 -11.90
N PRO A 76 5.71 22.64 -12.04
CA PRO A 76 5.85 23.97 -11.44
C PRO A 76 6.07 23.94 -9.92
N ASP A 77 5.41 23.01 -9.23
CA ASP A 77 5.62 22.72 -7.81
C ASP A 77 5.86 21.20 -7.64
N PRO A 78 7.10 20.76 -7.37
CA PRO A 78 7.46 19.34 -7.31
C PRO A 78 6.95 18.62 -6.05
N TYR A 79 6.39 19.36 -5.08
CA TYR A 79 5.93 18.81 -3.79
C TYR A 79 4.41 18.64 -3.70
N LYS A 80 3.66 19.04 -4.73
CA LYS A 80 2.21 18.82 -4.83
C LYS A 80 1.90 17.66 -5.77
N ASP A 81 1.14 16.69 -5.28
CA ASP A 81 0.65 15.55 -6.09
C ASP A 81 -0.62 15.96 -6.86
N ASP A 82 -0.50 16.99 -7.70
CA ASP A 82 -1.63 17.46 -8.52
C ASP A 82 -1.71 16.69 -9.85
N VAL A 83 -0.58 16.31 -10.45
CA VAL A 83 -0.54 15.60 -11.74
C VAL A 83 -0.47 14.08 -11.55
N LEU A 84 -1.39 13.34 -12.19
CA LEU A 84 -1.39 11.89 -12.17
C LEU A 84 -0.37 11.32 -13.17
N VAL A 85 0.70 10.70 -12.68
CA VAL A 85 1.67 9.96 -13.48
C VAL A 85 1.68 8.49 -13.03
N GLU A 86 1.41 7.57 -13.96
CA GLU A 86 1.33 6.14 -13.69
C GLU A 86 2.27 5.32 -14.59
N VAL A 87 2.73 4.20 -14.06
CA VAL A 87 3.50 3.20 -14.81
C VAL A 87 2.54 2.11 -15.27
N ASP A 88 2.24 2.07 -16.56
CA ASP A 88 1.28 1.11 -17.15
C ASP A 88 1.81 0.53 -18.47
N PRO A 89 2.69 -0.49 -18.41
CA PRO A 89 3.21 -1.18 -19.60
C PRO A 89 2.12 -1.87 -20.42
N ASN A 90 1.02 -2.31 -19.78
CA ASN A 90 -0.09 -2.98 -20.48
C ASN A 90 -0.80 -2.01 -21.41
N ALA A 91 -1.03 -0.76 -20.99
CA ALA A 91 -1.58 0.27 -21.87
C ALA A 91 -0.70 0.52 -23.10
N PHE A 92 0.63 0.60 -22.94
CA PHE A 92 1.54 0.74 -24.09
C PHE A 92 1.43 -0.43 -25.07
N ARG A 93 1.30 -1.67 -24.56
CA ARG A 93 1.12 -2.87 -25.38
C ARG A 93 -0.25 -2.90 -26.07
N ALA A 94 -1.33 -2.67 -25.32
CA ALA A 94 -2.71 -2.70 -25.81
C ALA A 94 -2.93 -1.72 -26.97
N TYR A 95 -2.32 -0.54 -26.89
CA TYR A 95 -2.43 0.50 -27.92
C TYR A 95 -1.28 0.52 -28.92
N ASN A 96 -0.36 -0.43 -28.82
CA ASN A 96 0.82 -0.52 -29.68
C ASN A 96 1.57 0.83 -29.78
N VAL A 97 1.82 1.45 -28.63
CA VAL A 97 2.55 2.72 -28.52
C VAL A 97 4.04 2.44 -28.56
N THR A 98 4.65 2.70 -29.72
CA THR A 98 6.09 2.49 -29.96
C THR A 98 6.90 3.79 -29.90
N GLU A 99 6.24 4.93 -29.98
CA GLU A 99 6.81 6.29 -29.95
C GLU A 99 5.86 7.22 -29.21
N VAL A 100 6.37 8.29 -28.60
CA VAL A 100 5.61 9.22 -27.75
C VAL A 100 5.86 10.69 -28.16
N PRO A 101 4.97 11.66 -27.87
CA PRO A 101 3.73 11.51 -27.12
C PRO A 101 2.58 10.93 -27.96
N VAL A 102 1.71 10.18 -27.29
CA VAL A 102 0.40 9.75 -27.84
C VAL A 102 -0.68 10.17 -26.86
N TYR A 103 -1.71 10.84 -27.36
CA TYR A 103 -2.87 11.28 -26.60
C TYR A 103 -4.03 10.36 -26.95
N LEU A 104 -4.69 9.80 -25.95
CA LEU A 104 -6.03 9.26 -26.06
C LEU A 104 -6.95 10.28 -25.42
N VAL A 105 -7.89 10.81 -26.19
CA VAL A 105 -8.82 11.84 -25.73
C VAL A 105 -10.24 11.33 -25.87
N LYS A 106 -11.00 11.42 -24.77
CA LYS A 106 -12.42 11.07 -24.72
C LYS A 106 -13.23 12.21 -25.31
N ASN A 107 -14.09 11.89 -26.26
CA ASN A 107 -15.09 12.78 -26.84
C ASN A 107 -16.43 12.04 -26.89
N LYS A 108 -17.38 12.49 -26.07
CA LYS A 108 -18.59 11.72 -25.71
C LYS A 108 -18.17 10.35 -25.14
N ASP A 109 -18.68 9.25 -25.70
CA ASP A 109 -18.35 7.88 -25.27
C ASP A 109 -17.29 7.20 -26.14
N LYS A 110 -16.54 7.98 -26.94
CA LYS A 110 -15.52 7.46 -27.86
C LYS A 110 -14.16 8.08 -27.58
N TRP A 111 -13.12 7.26 -27.67
CA TRP A 111 -11.73 7.65 -27.52
C TRP A 111 -11.08 7.80 -28.89
N TYR A 112 -10.24 8.83 -29.02
CA TYR A 112 -9.54 9.16 -30.25
C TYR A 112 -8.04 9.29 -29.99
N SER A 113 -7.22 8.78 -30.92
CA SER A 113 -5.76 8.83 -30.80
C SER A 113 -5.18 10.02 -31.59
N VAL A 114 -4.35 10.82 -30.92
CA VAL A 114 -3.53 11.86 -31.53
C VAL A 114 -2.07 11.54 -31.22
N LYS A 115 -1.22 11.46 -32.25
CA LYS A 115 0.20 11.14 -32.12
C LYS A 115 1.05 12.37 -32.44
N GLY A 116 2.09 12.59 -31.64
CA GLY A 116 3.09 13.63 -31.84
C GLY A 116 2.84 14.89 -31.00
N THR A 117 3.85 15.75 -30.94
CA THR A 117 3.90 16.90 -30.04
C THR A 117 2.88 17.99 -30.41
N VAL A 118 1.83 18.10 -29.60
CA VAL A 118 0.74 19.08 -29.71
C VAL A 118 0.33 19.55 -28.31
N SER A 119 -0.43 20.65 -28.20
CA SER A 119 -1.09 21.01 -26.94
C SER A 119 -2.24 20.03 -26.61
N ILE A 120 -2.59 19.93 -25.32
CA ILE A 120 -3.73 19.10 -24.86
C ILE A 120 -5.04 19.61 -25.51
N ASP A 121 -5.27 20.92 -25.51
CA ASP A 121 -6.37 21.56 -26.25
C ASP A 121 -6.36 21.21 -27.75
N GLY A 122 -5.19 21.25 -28.39
CA GLY A 122 -5.05 20.88 -29.79
C GLY A 122 -5.32 19.39 -30.04
N ALA A 123 -5.04 18.51 -29.08
CA ALA A 123 -5.42 17.12 -29.14
C ALA A 123 -6.95 16.96 -28.99
N ARG A 124 -7.60 17.71 -28.09
CA ARG A 124 -9.07 17.74 -27.94
C ARG A 124 -9.78 18.24 -29.19
N GLU A 125 -9.29 19.31 -29.81
CA GLU A 125 -9.87 19.83 -31.05
C GLU A 125 -9.83 18.80 -32.17
N ARG A 126 -8.72 18.07 -32.30
CA ARG A 126 -8.58 16.98 -33.27
C ARG A 126 -9.50 15.80 -32.94
N ALA A 127 -9.58 15.39 -31.67
CA ALA A 127 -10.50 14.35 -31.23
C ALA A 127 -11.98 14.71 -31.51
N ARG A 128 -12.35 15.99 -31.43
CA ARG A 128 -13.69 16.48 -31.81
C ARG A 128 -13.99 16.33 -33.30
N LYS A 129 -12.98 16.53 -34.16
CA LYS A 129 -13.10 16.36 -35.62
C LYS A 129 -13.23 14.89 -36.03
N GLY A 130 -12.84 13.97 -35.16
CA GLY A 130 -12.98 12.54 -35.34
C GLY A 130 -11.90 11.96 -36.27
N GLY A 131 -11.20 10.93 -35.80
CA GLY A 131 -10.15 10.25 -36.55
C GLY A 131 -8.84 10.11 -35.76
N ASN A 132 -7.86 9.44 -36.37
CA ASN A 132 -6.51 9.33 -35.83
C ASN A 132 -5.62 10.36 -36.51
N TYR A 133 -4.90 11.17 -35.73
CA TYR A 133 -4.08 12.26 -36.25
C TYR A 133 -2.61 12.05 -35.90
N LYS A 134 -1.72 12.39 -36.84
CA LYS A 134 -0.28 12.53 -36.58
C LYS A 134 0.10 14.00 -36.78
N ALA A 135 0.60 14.65 -35.73
CA ALA A 135 0.95 16.06 -35.75
C ALA A 135 2.12 16.32 -34.79
N GLY A 136 3.17 16.99 -35.28
CA GLY A 136 4.36 17.28 -34.49
C GLY A 136 5.33 16.10 -34.40
N GLU A 137 6.41 16.31 -33.63
CA GLU A 137 7.49 15.34 -33.45
C GLU A 137 7.10 14.19 -32.53
N LEU A 138 7.68 13.02 -32.80
CA LEU A 138 7.61 11.82 -31.98
C LEU A 138 9.03 11.48 -31.50
N TYR A 139 9.12 10.90 -30.31
CA TYR A 139 10.34 10.54 -29.61
C TYR A 139 10.32 9.05 -29.26
N ALA A 140 11.51 8.45 -29.24
CA ALA A 140 11.69 7.10 -28.76
C ALA A 140 11.40 7.01 -27.25
N ILE A 141 10.87 5.86 -26.82
CA ILE A 141 10.62 5.59 -25.41
C ILE A 141 11.95 5.19 -24.74
N ALA A 142 12.42 6.00 -23.80
CA ALA A 142 13.70 5.80 -23.13
C ALA A 142 13.65 4.71 -22.05
N GLU A 143 12.57 4.66 -21.26
CA GLU A 143 12.42 3.63 -20.23
C GLU A 143 12.13 2.24 -20.84
N PRO A 144 12.65 1.15 -20.24
CA PRO A 144 12.35 -0.21 -20.70
C PRO A 144 10.89 -0.59 -20.44
N ASP A 145 10.39 -1.63 -21.13
CA ASP A 145 9.13 -2.27 -20.76
C ASP A 145 9.33 -3.07 -19.47
N ILE A 146 8.72 -2.59 -18.38
CA ILE A 146 8.92 -3.19 -17.06
C ILE A 146 8.36 -4.62 -16.99
N LEU A 147 7.35 -4.98 -17.78
CA LEU A 147 6.88 -6.36 -17.84
C LEU A 147 7.90 -7.28 -18.52
N SER A 148 8.52 -6.84 -19.62
CA SER A 148 9.60 -7.61 -20.25
C SER A 148 10.79 -7.78 -19.30
N VAL A 149 11.11 -6.75 -18.54
CA VAL A 149 12.17 -6.80 -17.51
C VAL A 149 11.81 -7.77 -16.37
N ILE A 150 10.56 -7.76 -15.89
CA ILE A 150 10.07 -8.72 -14.89
C ILE A 150 10.09 -10.14 -15.45
N GLU A 151 9.58 -10.37 -16.66
CA GLU A 151 9.58 -11.66 -17.34
C GLU A 151 11.00 -12.23 -17.48
N GLU A 152 11.96 -11.40 -17.92
CA GLU A 152 13.36 -11.81 -18.05
C GLU A 152 13.99 -12.17 -16.71
N ARG A 153 13.72 -11.38 -15.67
CA ARG A 153 14.19 -11.67 -14.30
C ARG A 153 13.55 -12.92 -13.73
N SER A 154 12.26 -13.14 -14.01
CA SER A 154 11.54 -14.34 -13.58
C SER A 154 12.04 -15.62 -14.21
N LYS A 155 12.59 -15.56 -15.44
CA LYS A 155 13.27 -16.70 -16.05
C LYS A 155 14.64 -17.00 -15.41
N LYS A 156 15.31 -15.97 -14.87
CA LYS A 156 16.67 -16.08 -14.31
C LYS A 156 16.69 -16.31 -12.80
N TYR A 157 15.59 -16.04 -12.09
CA TYR A 157 15.51 -16.07 -10.65
C TYR A 157 14.49 -17.09 -10.16
N ASP A 158 14.92 -17.98 -9.26
CA ASP A 158 14.06 -18.94 -8.57
C ASP A 158 13.15 -18.20 -7.57
N TRP A 159 12.06 -17.62 -8.10
CA TRP A 159 11.04 -16.94 -7.31
C TRP A 159 10.32 -17.90 -6.39
N GLU A 160 10.09 -19.15 -6.80
CA GLU A 160 9.42 -20.13 -5.97
C GLU A 160 10.24 -20.42 -4.70
N GLY A 161 11.53 -20.68 -4.83
CA GLY A 161 12.44 -20.81 -3.71
C GLY A 161 12.63 -19.49 -2.96
N ALA A 162 12.61 -18.33 -3.61
CA ALA A 162 12.69 -17.04 -2.92
C ALA A 162 11.44 -16.75 -2.07
N PHE A 163 10.25 -17.05 -2.58
CA PHE A 163 8.98 -16.99 -1.86
C PHE A 163 8.90 -18.07 -0.77
N ALA A 164 9.43 -19.28 -1.00
CA ALA A 164 9.53 -20.31 0.01
C ALA A 164 10.48 -19.89 1.15
N ARG A 165 11.64 -19.31 0.82
CA ARG A 165 12.58 -18.73 1.78
C ARG A 165 11.97 -17.54 2.51
N ALA A 166 11.24 -16.66 1.82
CA ALA A 166 10.56 -15.52 2.44
C ALA A 166 9.41 -15.98 3.36
N ARG A 167 8.59 -16.95 2.92
CA ARG A 167 7.56 -17.59 3.75
C ARG A 167 8.17 -18.32 4.93
N SER A 168 9.28 -19.04 4.76
CA SER A 168 9.99 -19.71 5.85
C SER A 168 10.56 -18.71 6.85
N ARG A 169 11.23 -17.64 6.38
CA ARG A 169 11.72 -16.55 7.25
C ARG A 169 10.58 -15.83 7.96
N ALA A 170 9.48 -15.53 7.27
CA ALA A 170 8.29 -14.96 7.88
C ALA A 170 7.71 -15.93 8.90
N ALA A 171 7.54 -17.20 8.57
CA ALA A 171 7.06 -18.23 9.48
C ALA A 171 8.02 -18.52 10.65
N GLN A 172 9.32 -18.23 10.54
CA GLN A 172 10.29 -18.31 11.64
C GLN A 172 10.27 -17.07 12.52
N ASN A 173 10.20 -15.88 11.91
CA ASN A 173 10.21 -14.60 12.62
C ASN A 173 8.84 -14.22 13.20
N LEU A 174 7.77 -14.78 12.63
CA LEU A 174 6.38 -14.56 13.05
C LEU A 174 5.87 -15.63 14.03
N LYS A 175 6.73 -16.54 14.51
CA LYS A 175 6.33 -17.45 15.60
C LYS A 175 6.19 -16.64 16.89
N PRO A 176 5.10 -16.80 17.66
CA PRO A 176 5.08 -16.34 19.04
C PRO A 176 6.27 -17.02 19.74
N ASN A 177 7.24 -16.23 20.18
CA ASN A 177 8.52 -16.74 20.70
C ASN A 177 8.56 -16.79 22.22
N PHE A 178 7.42 -16.59 22.87
CA PHE A 178 7.28 -16.53 24.31
C PHE A 178 5.87 -16.94 24.72
N ASP A 179 5.78 -17.50 25.92
CA ASP A 179 4.53 -17.88 26.55
C ASP A 179 4.16 -16.82 27.60
N LEU A 180 2.86 -16.67 27.86
CA LEU A 180 2.34 -15.88 28.97
C LEU A 180 1.59 -16.79 29.94
N PRO A 181 1.68 -16.56 31.26
CA PRO A 181 0.96 -17.36 32.23
C PRO A 181 -0.56 -17.23 32.03
N THR A 182 -1.28 -18.31 32.33
CA THR A 182 -2.74 -18.27 32.39
C THR A 182 -3.21 -17.57 33.65
N VAL A 183 -4.13 -16.62 33.51
CA VAL A 183 -4.77 -15.88 34.60
C VAL A 183 -5.54 -16.82 35.52
N VAL A 184 -5.38 -16.66 36.83
CA VAL A 184 -6.08 -17.47 37.85
C VAL A 184 -7.22 -16.74 38.56
N GLN A 185 -7.33 -15.42 38.39
CA GLN A 185 -8.39 -14.57 38.96
C GLN A 185 -8.70 -13.40 38.01
N ASP A 186 -9.96 -13.00 37.89
CA ASP A 186 -10.33 -11.79 37.13
C ASP A 186 -9.66 -10.57 37.77
N SER A 187 -9.03 -9.71 36.95
CA SER A 187 -8.40 -8.47 37.41
C SER A 187 -8.47 -7.38 36.34
N THR A 188 -8.17 -6.14 36.71
CA THR A 188 -8.09 -5.02 35.76
C THR A 188 -6.91 -4.14 36.12
N ASP A 189 -6.01 -3.98 35.16
CA ASP A 189 -4.80 -3.17 35.28
C ASP A 189 -4.89 -1.96 34.35
N TYR A 190 -4.08 -0.94 34.64
CA TYR A 190 -3.90 0.22 33.79
C TYR A 190 -2.43 0.39 33.43
N PHE A 191 -2.15 0.53 32.14
CA PHE A 191 -0.79 0.66 31.62
C PHE A 191 -0.64 1.93 30.78
N VAL A 192 0.43 2.69 31.01
CA VAL A 192 0.80 3.85 30.19
C VAL A 192 1.85 3.38 29.18
N PRO A 193 1.52 3.21 27.89
CA PRO A 193 2.50 2.78 26.91
C PRO A 193 3.46 3.93 26.60
N THR A 194 4.75 3.73 26.84
CA THR A 194 5.81 4.71 26.56
C THR A 194 6.75 4.21 25.47
N PHE A 195 7.39 5.14 24.76
CA PHE A 195 8.48 4.84 23.84
C PHE A 195 9.68 5.70 24.17
N THR A 196 10.83 5.04 24.35
CA THR A 196 12.13 5.67 24.51
C THR A 196 12.87 5.59 23.19
N VAL A 197 13.30 6.75 22.71
CA VAL A 197 14.01 6.91 21.45
C VAL A 197 15.37 6.20 21.54
N PRO A 198 15.63 5.18 20.70
CA PRO A 198 16.82 4.35 20.84
C PRO A 198 18.10 5.00 20.32
N GLU A 199 17.99 6.00 19.45
CA GLU A 199 19.09 6.75 18.85
C GLU A 199 18.56 8.10 18.33
N ASP A 200 19.43 9.09 18.13
CA ASP A 200 19.04 10.40 17.59
C ASP A 200 18.28 10.24 16.26
N VAL A 201 17.02 10.65 16.25
CA VAL A 201 16.18 10.66 15.04
C VAL A 201 16.39 11.99 14.35
N THR A 202 16.85 11.95 13.11
CA THR A 202 17.06 13.15 12.29
C THR A 202 16.13 13.18 11.09
N GLY A 203 15.81 14.39 10.62
CA GLY A 203 14.99 14.62 9.45
C GLY A 203 15.51 15.81 8.64
N PRO A 204 14.98 16.00 7.42
CA PRO A 204 15.29 17.19 6.63
C PRO A 204 14.83 18.44 7.39
N GLY A 205 15.67 19.47 7.39
CA GLY A 205 15.31 20.78 7.95
C GLY A 205 14.18 21.46 7.17
N PRO A 206 13.64 22.58 7.71
CA PRO A 206 12.69 23.41 6.99
C PRO A 206 13.20 23.73 5.57
N ASP A 207 12.30 23.70 4.58
CA ASP A 207 12.61 23.87 3.15
C ASP A 207 13.55 22.82 2.53
N GLY A 208 13.70 21.66 3.20
CA GLY A 208 14.55 20.55 2.72
C GLY A 208 16.05 20.83 2.83
N LYS A 209 16.44 21.90 3.55
CA LYS A 209 17.84 22.29 3.73
C LYS A 209 18.35 21.82 5.09
N GLY A 210 19.50 21.12 5.06
CA GLY A 210 20.18 20.64 6.25
C GLY A 210 19.46 19.48 6.95
N THR A 211 20.03 19.07 8.07
CA THR A 211 19.52 17.98 8.92
C THR A 211 19.16 18.56 10.28
N VAL A 212 17.95 18.29 10.75
CA VAL A 212 17.49 18.65 12.10
C VAL A 212 17.27 17.39 12.93
N VAL A 213 17.53 17.47 14.23
CA VAL A 213 17.21 16.40 15.17
C VAL A 213 15.73 16.52 15.53
N LEU A 214 14.94 15.50 15.15
CA LEU A 214 13.51 15.39 15.44
C LEU A 214 13.25 14.84 16.85
N ALA A 215 14.10 13.92 17.30
CA ALA A 215 14.05 13.39 18.67
C ALA A 215 15.45 12.94 19.09
N LYS A 216 15.77 13.13 20.38
CA LYS A 216 17.06 12.76 20.96
C LYS A 216 17.04 11.33 21.48
N GLU A 217 18.17 10.62 21.38
CA GLU A 217 18.37 9.35 22.09
C GLU A 217 18.01 9.49 23.57
N GLY A 218 17.33 8.49 24.12
CA GLY A 218 16.88 8.46 25.52
C GLY A 218 15.64 9.30 25.81
N GLN A 219 15.19 10.15 24.89
CA GLN A 219 13.92 10.87 25.05
C GLN A 219 12.77 9.88 25.14
N THR A 220 11.91 10.02 26.15
CA THR A 220 10.77 9.14 26.37
C THR A 220 9.47 9.91 26.26
N PHE A 221 8.52 9.38 25.48
CA PHE A 221 7.18 9.96 25.33
C PHE A 221 6.09 8.92 25.55
N ARG A 222 4.91 9.39 25.99
CA ARG A 222 3.70 8.55 26.08
C ARG A 222 3.15 8.36 24.68
N LEU A 223 2.93 7.10 24.29
CA LEU A 223 2.46 6.76 22.95
C LEU A 223 1.06 7.32 22.69
N LEU A 224 0.17 7.30 23.69
CA LEU A 224 -1.21 7.74 23.55
C LEU A 224 -1.39 9.27 23.44
N ASP A 225 -0.33 10.06 23.62
CA ASP A 225 -0.33 11.49 23.30
C ASP A 225 -0.25 11.75 21.78
N HIS A 226 0.26 10.79 21.02
CA HIS A 226 0.56 10.92 19.59
C HIS A 226 -0.16 9.89 18.72
N THR A 227 -0.73 8.83 19.30
CA THR A 227 -1.50 7.80 18.60
C THR A 227 -2.68 7.31 19.44
N LYS A 228 -3.57 6.50 18.84
CA LYS A 228 -4.72 5.89 19.52
C LYS A 228 -4.82 4.40 19.17
N LEU A 229 -5.37 3.62 20.10
CA LEU A 229 -5.73 2.24 19.84
C LEU A 229 -6.97 2.22 18.95
N GLN A 230 -6.84 1.70 17.72
CA GLN A 230 -7.92 1.74 16.73
C GLN A 230 -9.08 0.81 17.07
N VAL A 231 -8.77 -0.37 17.62
CA VAL A 231 -9.73 -1.42 18.00
C VAL A 231 -9.28 -2.11 19.28
N PRO A 232 -10.18 -2.71 20.08
CA PRO A 232 -9.80 -3.52 21.21
C PRO A 232 -8.86 -4.67 20.79
N VAL A 233 -7.94 -5.03 21.67
CA VAL A 233 -6.99 -6.13 21.45
C VAL A 233 -7.33 -7.28 22.40
N ILE A 234 -7.49 -8.48 21.86
CA ILE A 234 -7.72 -9.70 22.63
C ILE A 234 -6.45 -10.55 22.58
N ALA A 235 -5.86 -10.87 23.72
CA ALA A 235 -4.72 -11.78 23.81
C ALA A 235 -5.11 -13.10 24.47
N VAL A 236 -4.75 -14.22 23.85
CA VAL A 236 -5.23 -15.55 24.22
C VAL A 236 -4.14 -16.62 23.98
N ASP A 237 -4.09 -17.64 24.83
CA ASP A 237 -3.42 -18.90 24.52
C ASP A 237 -4.40 -19.81 23.78
N ALA A 238 -4.15 -20.07 22.50
CA ALA A 238 -5.03 -20.90 21.67
C ALA A 238 -4.93 -22.40 21.97
N THR A 239 -3.93 -22.84 22.74
CA THR A 239 -3.84 -24.23 23.20
C THR A 239 -4.78 -24.53 24.36
N ASP A 240 -5.26 -23.48 25.05
CA ASP A 240 -6.28 -23.60 26.08
C ASP A 240 -7.68 -23.38 25.50
N GLU A 241 -8.39 -24.47 25.23
CA GLU A 241 -9.76 -24.45 24.70
C GLU A 241 -10.76 -23.66 25.58
N ARG A 242 -10.49 -23.47 26.87
CA ARG A 242 -11.33 -22.61 27.73
C ARG A 242 -11.19 -21.14 27.33
N GLN A 243 -9.98 -20.70 27.02
CA GLN A 243 -9.73 -19.34 26.55
C GLN A 243 -10.30 -19.15 25.14
N VAL A 244 -10.19 -20.14 24.26
CA VAL A 244 -10.81 -20.13 22.92
C VAL A 244 -12.33 -19.89 23.02
N ARG A 245 -13.02 -20.55 23.95
CA ARG A 245 -14.46 -20.33 24.19
C ARG A 245 -14.77 -18.91 24.68
N LEU A 246 -13.92 -18.35 25.56
CA LEU A 246 -14.06 -16.96 25.99
C LEU A 246 -13.96 -15.99 24.81
N VAL A 247 -12.97 -16.16 23.93
CA VAL A 247 -12.80 -15.32 22.74
C VAL A 247 -14.02 -15.40 21.83
N GLN A 248 -14.54 -16.60 21.56
CA GLN A 248 -15.77 -16.77 20.78
C GLN A 248 -16.98 -16.06 21.43
N SER A 249 -17.06 -16.06 22.76
CA SER A 249 -18.13 -15.34 23.48
C SER A 249 -17.98 -13.81 23.38
N TRP A 250 -16.73 -13.30 23.40
CA TRP A 250 -16.44 -11.88 23.28
C TRP A 250 -16.73 -11.36 21.88
N LEU A 251 -16.29 -12.08 20.85
CA LEU A 251 -16.47 -11.69 19.44
C LEU A 251 -17.95 -11.62 19.00
N ARG A 252 -18.87 -12.24 19.75
CA ARG A 252 -20.32 -12.10 19.53
C ARG A 252 -20.87 -10.76 20.04
N ARG A 253 -20.16 -10.07 20.92
CA ARG A 253 -20.59 -8.80 21.50
C ARG A 253 -20.27 -7.65 20.53
N PRO A 254 -21.19 -6.70 20.31
CA PRO A 254 -20.97 -5.60 19.36
C PRO A 254 -19.69 -4.80 19.63
N GLU A 255 -19.35 -4.58 20.91
CA GLU A 255 -18.17 -3.82 21.33
C GLU A 255 -16.84 -4.46 20.93
N TYR A 256 -16.79 -5.78 20.77
CA TYR A 256 -15.58 -6.52 20.39
C TYR A 256 -15.66 -7.06 18.96
N LYS A 257 -16.68 -6.67 18.19
CA LYS A 257 -16.84 -7.13 16.82
C LYS A 257 -15.59 -6.82 16.00
N ALA A 258 -15.01 -5.62 16.14
CA ALA A 258 -13.83 -5.19 15.39
C ALA A 258 -12.49 -5.53 16.08
N ALA A 259 -12.49 -6.28 17.19
CA ALA A 259 -11.29 -6.53 17.95
C ALA A 259 -10.27 -7.38 17.17
N ASP A 260 -8.99 -7.03 17.32
CA ASP A 260 -7.89 -7.85 16.82
C ASP A 260 -7.58 -8.96 17.82
N VAL A 261 -7.40 -10.18 17.32
CA VAL A 261 -7.13 -11.36 18.16
C VAL A 261 -5.67 -11.78 18.00
N PHE A 262 -4.93 -11.72 19.10
CA PHE A 262 -3.53 -12.07 19.20
C PHE A 262 -3.33 -13.36 19.99
N ILE A 263 -2.54 -14.27 19.45
CA ILE A 263 -2.29 -15.58 20.03
C ILE A 263 -0.88 -15.64 20.61
N VAL A 264 -0.76 -16.03 21.88
CA VAL A 264 0.51 -16.36 22.54
C VAL A 264 0.83 -17.84 22.37
N GLY A 265 2.07 -18.23 22.67
CA GLY A 265 2.43 -19.65 22.71
C GLY A 265 3.37 -20.06 21.58
N SER A 266 4.53 -20.58 21.96
CA SER A 266 5.53 -21.16 21.04
C SER A 266 5.06 -22.43 20.31
N THR A 267 3.91 -22.97 20.74
CA THR A 267 3.23 -24.17 20.23
C THR A 267 2.25 -23.90 19.08
N ILE A 268 2.09 -22.67 18.58
CA ILE A 268 1.48 -22.44 17.26
C ILE A 268 2.48 -22.86 16.18
N GLN A 269 2.65 -24.17 16.04
CA GLN A 269 3.45 -24.79 14.99
C GLN A 269 2.49 -25.49 14.02
N SER A 270 2.49 -25.05 12.77
CA SER A 270 2.17 -25.95 11.65
C SER A 270 3.40 -26.00 10.76
N PRO A 271 3.96 -27.20 10.45
CA PRO A 271 3.31 -28.52 10.44
C PRO A 271 3.94 -29.52 11.44
N GLY A 272 3.15 -30.08 12.37
CA GLY A 272 3.55 -31.30 13.10
C GLY A 272 3.23 -31.42 14.60
N GLY A 273 2.60 -30.44 15.26
CA GLY A 273 2.29 -30.60 16.69
C GLY A 273 1.72 -29.38 17.42
N GLY A 274 1.01 -28.50 16.73
CA GLY A 274 0.44 -27.26 17.28
C GLY A 274 -0.92 -26.93 16.67
N VAL A 275 -1.64 -25.94 17.24
CA VAL A 275 -2.89 -25.45 16.64
C VAL A 275 -2.56 -24.68 15.36
N ALA A 276 -3.15 -25.08 14.23
CA ALA A 276 -2.93 -24.41 12.95
C ALA A 276 -3.61 -23.02 12.95
N MET A 277 -2.90 -21.99 12.47
CA MET A 277 -3.43 -20.63 12.43
C MET A 277 -4.71 -20.55 11.57
N GLU A 278 -4.77 -21.35 10.49
CA GLU A 278 -5.93 -21.47 9.61
C GLU A 278 -7.17 -22.06 10.31
N GLU A 279 -6.98 -22.94 11.30
CA GLU A 279 -8.08 -23.45 12.12
C GLU A 279 -8.62 -22.36 13.05
N LEU A 280 -7.75 -21.54 13.64
CA LEU A 280 -8.15 -20.43 14.49
C LEU A 280 -8.89 -19.34 13.70
N VAL A 281 -8.41 -19.00 12.50
CA VAL A 281 -9.12 -18.08 11.59
C VAL A 281 -10.54 -18.57 11.34
N ARG A 282 -10.72 -19.88 11.09
CA ARG A 282 -12.05 -20.49 10.88
C ARG A 282 -12.89 -20.50 12.16
N LYS A 283 -12.32 -20.89 13.31
CA LYS A 283 -13.01 -20.95 14.61
C LYS A 283 -13.51 -19.59 15.09
N PHE A 284 -12.75 -18.52 14.83
CA PHE A 284 -13.11 -17.15 15.23
C PHE A 284 -13.81 -16.35 14.13
N ASN A 285 -13.81 -16.86 12.89
CA ASN A 285 -14.28 -16.15 11.70
C ASN A 285 -13.65 -14.74 11.56
N ARG A 286 -12.36 -14.65 11.89
CA ARG A 286 -11.58 -13.41 11.97
C ARG A 286 -10.10 -13.68 11.69
N PRO A 287 -9.35 -12.69 11.17
CA PRO A 287 -7.89 -12.75 11.19
C PRO A 287 -7.39 -12.93 12.63
N VAL A 288 -6.38 -13.78 12.78
CA VAL A 288 -5.64 -13.96 14.04
C VAL A 288 -4.18 -13.64 13.78
N PHE A 289 -3.53 -13.06 14.78
CA PHE A 289 -2.15 -12.60 14.68
C PHE A 289 -1.30 -13.24 15.79
N PRO A 290 -0.03 -13.56 15.53
CA PRO A 290 0.89 -13.92 16.60
C PRO A 290 1.16 -12.71 17.51
N LEU A 291 1.13 -12.90 18.83
CA LEU A 291 1.64 -11.90 19.77
C LEU A 291 3.16 -12.06 19.89
N PHE A 292 3.91 -11.03 19.52
CA PHE A 292 5.35 -10.97 19.75
C PHE A 292 5.66 -10.32 21.09
N LYS A 293 6.77 -10.72 21.73
CA LYS A 293 7.11 -10.21 23.07
C LYS A 293 7.12 -8.69 23.13
N ARG A 294 7.81 -8.03 22.19
CA ARG A 294 7.88 -6.56 22.12
C ARG A 294 6.52 -5.89 21.94
N LEU A 295 5.58 -6.55 21.27
CA LEU A 295 4.24 -6.03 21.08
C LEU A 295 3.39 -6.23 22.34
N GLY A 296 3.48 -7.40 22.98
CA GLY A 296 2.88 -7.66 24.28
C GLY A 296 3.37 -6.68 25.35
N ASP A 297 4.68 -6.43 25.39
CA ASP A 297 5.31 -5.44 26.29
C ASP A 297 4.75 -4.02 26.04
N ARG A 298 4.49 -3.63 24.79
CA ARG A 298 3.88 -2.33 24.43
C ARG A 298 2.41 -2.22 24.81
N PHE A 299 1.68 -3.33 24.84
CA PHE A 299 0.31 -3.37 25.36
C PHE A 299 0.26 -3.51 26.88
N GLY A 300 1.37 -3.84 27.54
CA GLY A 300 1.43 -4.09 28.98
C GLY A 300 0.85 -5.43 29.40
N ILE A 301 0.69 -6.38 28.48
CA ILE A 301 0.04 -7.67 28.74
C ILE A 301 1.02 -8.59 29.50
N GLN A 302 0.62 -9.02 30.69
CA GLN A 302 1.45 -9.86 31.57
C GLN A 302 0.93 -11.30 31.70
N ALA A 303 -0.31 -11.56 31.32
CA ALA A 303 -0.97 -12.86 31.42
C ALA A 303 -2.07 -12.98 30.35
N VAL A 304 -2.60 -14.17 30.14
CA VAL A 304 -3.73 -14.45 29.22
C VAL A 304 -4.81 -15.30 29.89
N PRO A 305 -6.08 -15.21 29.49
CA PRO A 305 -6.61 -14.35 28.44
C PRO A 305 -6.85 -12.90 28.93
N ALA A 306 -6.67 -11.94 28.03
CA ALA A 306 -6.80 -10.52 28.33
C ALA A 306 -7.53 -9.76 27.21
N ILE A 307 -8.25 -8.70 27.58
CA ILE A 307 -8.78 -7.68 26.66
C ILE A 307 -8.12 -6.34 27.01
N VAL A 308 -7.53 -5.69 26.00
CA VAL A 308 -6.92 -4.38 26.11
C VAL A 308 -7.79 -3.36 25.39
N GLU A 309 -8.15 -2.29 26.10
CA GLU A 309 -8.95 -1.17 25.60
C GLU A 309 -8.25 0.13 25.95
N GLN A 310 -8.42 1.17 25.13
CA GLN A 310 -7.92 2.51 25.50
C GLN A 310 -8.90 3.17 26.48
N ASP A 311 -8.38 3.67 27.59
CA ASP A 311 -9.08 4.48 28.58
C ASP A 311 -8.32 5.80 28.76
N GLY A 312 -8.78 6.84 28.06
CA GLY A 312 -8.10 8.13 28.01
C GLY A 312 -6.67 8.02 27.46
N ASP A 313 -5.70 8.34 28.30
CA ASP A 313 -4.26 8.31 28.02
C ASP A 313 -3.56 7.02 28.46
N ARG A 314 -4.34 6.00 28.85
CA ARG A 314 -3.87 4.69 29.32
C ARG A 314 -4.55 3.55 28.58
N LEU A 315 -3.98 2.37 28.71
CA LEU A 315 -4.59 1.11 28.32
C LEU A 315 -5.18 0.45 29.55
N ARG A 316 -6.48 0.15 29.51
CA ARG A 316 -7.16 -0.69 30.48
C ARG A 316 -7.04 -2.15 30.03
N ILE A 317 -6.43 -2.99 30.85
CA ILE A 317 -6.18 -4.40 30.57
C ILE A 317 -7.04 -5.22 31.52
N ARG A 318 -8.01 -5.94 30.97
CA ARG A 318 -8.90 -6.81 31.75
C ARG A 318 -8.49 -8.24 31.57
N TYR A 319 -8.16 -8.90 32.67
CA TYR A 319 -7.80 -10.30 32.71
C TYR A 319 -8.98 -11.13 33.19
N PHE A 320 -9.14 -12.33 32.62
CA PHE A 320 -10.29 -13.19 32.90
C PHE A 320 -9.83 -14.60 33.25
N ASN A 321 -10.25 -15.12 34.39
CA ASN A 321 -9.99 -16.49 34.78
C ASN A 321 -10.81 -17.45 33.90
N PRO A 322 -10.17 -18.29 33.06
CA PRO A 322 -10.88 -19.21 32.17
C PRO A 322 -11.57 -20.37 32.88
N GLN A 323 -11.34 -20.56 34.19
CA GLN A 323 -11.98 -21.62 34.99
C GLN A 323 -13.37 -21.24 35.52
N THR A 324 -13.68 -19.94 35.62
CA THR A 324 -14.89 -19.47 36.34
C THR A 324 -16.11 -19.26 35.46
N LYS A 325 -15.97 -19.39 34.13
CA LYS A 325 -17.05 -19.15 33.16
C LYS A 325 -17.21 -20.37 32.26
N GLY A 326 -17.93 -21.35 32.80
CA GLY A 326 -18.60 -22.43 32.06
C GLY A 326 -20.02 -22.04 31.74
#